data_AF-A0A811UUG0-F1
#
_entry.id   AF-A0A811UUG0-F1
#
_cell.length_a   1.000
_cell.length_b   1.000
_cell.length_c   1.000
_cell.angle_alpha   90.00
_cell.angle_beta   90.00
_cell.angle_gamma   90.00
#
_symmetry.space_group_name_H-M   'P 1'
#
loop_
_entity.id
_entity.type
_entity.pdbx_description
1 polymer ?
#
loop_
_entity_poly.entity_id
_entity_poly.type
_entity_poly.pdbx_seq_one_letter_code
_entity_poly.pdbx_strand_id
1 'polypeptide(L)'
;MIEKMMELNIKNLPENQNDIESMIKKQTSLIDGTLNVLRKTKTDVNNQFIKIDNQINSIQNLMTNAIDVFRFSTTFQLITMQIQTILNECENTQTAVINMLIDVNHQRINPSLIKPSQLVKEIQNIKLKLPSKLKLRGEGENELKEALKTMTAKGIIVDNKSVINTEIPLL
;
A
#
# COMPACT_ATOMS: atom_id res chain seq x y z
N MET A 1 29.80 -97.65 5.25
CA MET A 1 30.01 -96.19 5.04
C MET A 1 28.84 -95.37 5.59
N ILE A 2 27.59 -95.80 5.37
CA ILE A 2 26.37 -95.15 5.89
C ILE A 2 26.28 -95.21 7.44
N GLU A 3 26.58 -96.36 8.06
CA GLU A 3 26.56 -96.54 9.52
C GLU A 3 27.52 -95.60 10.27
N LYS A 4 28.77 -95.48 9.80
CA LYS A 4 29.75 -94.53 10.35
C LYS A 4 29.29 -93.07 10.20
N MET A 5 28.55 -92.75 9.14
CA MET A 5 28.00 -91.42 8.91
C MET A 5 26.83 -91.12 9.86
N MET A 6 25.99 -92.12 10.15
CA MET A 6 24.91 -92.02 11.15
C MET A 6 25.45 -91.86 12.57
N GLU A 7 26.47 -92.63 12.98
CA GLU A 7 27.11 -92.47 14.28
C GLU A 7 27.76 -91.09 14.46
N LEU A 8 28.37 -90.55 13.39
CA LEU A 8 28.96 -89.21 13.41
C LEU A 8 27.88 -88.13 13.55
N ASN A 9 26.77 -88.26 12.82
CA ASN A 9 25.64 -87.34 12.92
C ASN A 9 24.95 -87.40 14.29
N ILE A 10 24.85 -88.59 14.90
CA ILE A 10 24.32 -88.76 16.27
C ILE A 10 25.26 -88.13 17.31
N LYS A 11 26.59 -88.22 17.10
CA LYS A 11 27.57 -87.57 17.98
C LYS A 11 27.60 -86.04 17.84
N ASN A 12 27.31 -85.51 16.65
CA ASN A 12 27.31 -84.06 16.39
C ASN A 12 25.98 -83.37 16.73
N LEU A 13 24.90 -84.14 16.98
CA LEU A 13 23.58 -83.62 17.33
C LEU A 13 23.59 -82.67 18.55
N PRO A 14 24.28 -82.98 19.67
CA PRO A 14 24.39 -82.08 20.81
C PRO A 14 25.16 -80.78 20.50
N GLU A 15 26.21 -80.86 19.68
CA GLU A 15 26.96 -79.67 19.24
C GLU A 15 26.10 -78.76 18.36
N ASN A 16 25.40 -79.34 17.38
CA ASN A 16 24.45 -78.61 16.54
C ASN A 16 23.33 -77.96 17.35
N GLN A 17 22.82 -78.64 18.39
CA GLN A 17 21.79 -78.10 19.26
C GLN A 17 22.30 -76.88 20.04
N ASN A 18 23.51 -76.96 20.60
CA ASN A 18 24.14 -75.84 21.31
C ASN A 18 24.42 -74.65 20.37
N ASP A 19 24.83 -74.92 19.14
CA ASP A 19 25.07 -73.88 18.13
C ASP A 19 23.77 -73.17 17.72
N ILE A 20 22.69 -73.91 17.52
CA ILE A 20 21.36 -73.34 17.24
C ILE A 20 20.88 -72.48 18.42
N GLU A 21 21.03 -72.96 19.65
CA GLU A 21 20.64 -72.19 20.84
C GLU A 21 21.45 -70.89 20.97
N SER A 22 22.76 -70.94 20.70
CA SER A 22 23.65 -69.78 20.67
C SER A 22 23.25 -68.78 19.56
N MET A 23 22.89 -69.27 18.37
CA MET A 23 22.39 -68.43 17.29
C MET A 23 21.07 -67.75 17.65
N ILE A 24 20.12 -68.47 18.23
CA ILE A 24 18.83 -67.90 18.67
C ILE A 24 19.08 -66.80 19.70
N LYS A 25 19.92 -67.06 20.72
CA LYS A 25 20.28 -66.06 21.74
C LYS A 25 20.90 -64.80 21.13
N LYS A 26 21.81 -64.96 20.17
CA LYS A 26 22.43 -63.82 19.45
C LYS A 26 21.39 -63.03 18.65
N GLN A 27 20.49 -63.70 17.94
CA GLN A 27 19.44 -63.04 17.17
C GLN A 27 18.46 -62.29 18.05
N THR A 28 18.03 -62.86 19.19
CA THR A 28 17.18 -62.17 20.16
C THR A 28 17.84 -60.89 20.70
N SER A 29 19.11 -60.96 21.06
CA SER A 29 19.87 -59.79 21.53
C SER A 29 19.99 -58.69 20.46
N LEU A 30 20.21 -59.07 19.20
CA LEU A 30 20.22 -58.12 18.09
C LEU A 30 18.85 -57.46 17.90
N ILE A 31 17.77 -58.24 17.97
CA ILE A 31 16.39 -57.74 17.88
C ILE A 31 16.10 -56.74 19.00
N ASP A 32 16.45 -57.06 20.25
CA ASP A 32 16.26 -56.16 21.41
C ASP A 32 17.07 -54.87 21.26
N GLY A 33 18.31 -54.98 20.79
CA GLY A 33 19.16 -53.84 20.46
C GLY A 33 18.52 -52.93 19.41
N THR A 34 18.05 -53.51 18.29
CA THR A 34 17.36 -52.78 17.23
C THR A 34 16.09 -52.11 17.75
N LEU A 35 15.31 -52.80 18.58
CA LEU A 35 14.05 -52.28 19.12
C LEU A 35 14.29 -51.08 20.06
N ASN A 36 15.34 -51.14 20.87
CA ASN A 36 15.74 -50.01 21.72
C ASN A 36 16.21 -48.81 20.90
N VAL A 37 17.00 -49.04 19.85
CA VAL A 37 17.41 -47.97 18.92
C VAL A 37 16.17 -47.35 18.27
N LEU A 38 15.24 -48.15 17.76
CA LEU A 38 13.99 -47.64 17.14
C LEU A 38 13.15 -46.82 18.12
N ARG A 39 13.01 -47.27 19.37
CA ARG A 39 12.30 -46.52 20.41
C ARG A 39 12.97 -45.18 20.68
N LYS A 40 14.30 -45.17 20.83
CA LYS A 40 15.07 -43.94 21.04
C LYS A 40 14.92 -43.00 19.85
N THR A 41 15.10 -43.50 18.63
CA THR A 41 14.93 -42.72 17.40
C THR A 41 13.52 -42.14 17.30
N LYS A 42 12.48 -42.90 17.63
CA LYS A 42 11.10 -42.39 17.65
C LYS A 42 10.95 -41.21 18.62
N THR A 43 11.50 -41.34 19.82
CA THR A 43 11.47 -40.27 20.83
C THR A 43 12.25 -39.05 20.35
N ASP A 44 13.44 -39.24 19.79
CA ASP A 44 14.29 -38.16 19.31
C ASP A 44 13.63 -37.41 18.14
N VAL A 45 13.05 -38.15 17.18
CA VAL A 45 12.28 -37.60 16.06
C VAL A 45 11.07 -36.82 16.56
N ASN A 46 10.32 -37.36 17.52
CA ASN A 46 9.17 -36.66 18.11
C ASN A 46 9.59 -35.34 18.79
N ASN A 47 10.69 -35.37 19.55
CA ASN A 47 11.24 -34.19 20.19
C ASN A 47 11.73 -33.15 19.16
N GLN A 48 12.28 -33.60 18.04
CA GLN A 48 12.65 -32.70 16.93
C GLN A 48 11.42 -32.06 16.28
N PHE A 49 10.35 -32.82 16.04
CA PHE A 49 9.10 -32.28 15.51
C PHE A 49 8.52 -31.18 16.42
N ILE A 50 8.51 -31.39 17.74
CA ILE A 50 8.05 -30.37 18.69
C ILE A 50 8.91 -29.10 18.61
N LYS A 51 10.24 -29.24 18.45
CA LYS A 51 11.14 -28.08 18.30
C LYS A 51 10.86 -27.31 17.00
N ILE A 52 10.65 -28.03 15.90
CA ILE A 52 10.34 -27.42 14.59
C ILE A 52 9.01 -26.66 14.67
N ASP A 53 7.99 -27.25 15.28
CA ASP A 53 6.68 -26.61 15.44
C ASP A 53 6.79 -25.29 16.21
N ASN A 54 7.51 -25.29 17.33
CA ASN A 54 7.77 -24.07 18.11
C ASN A 54 8.53 -23.00 17.29
N GLN A 55 9.48 -23.40 16.45
CA GLN A 55 10.21 -22.48 15.57
C GLN A 55 9.30 -21.89 14.49
N ILE A 56 8.44 -22.70 13.87
CA ILE A 56 7.44 -22.26 12.89
C ILE A 56 6.52 -21.21 13.52
N ASN A 57 5.99 -21.48 14.71
CA ASN A 57 5.12 -20.54 15.43
C ASN A 57 5.83 -19.21 15.74
N SER A 58 7.11 -19.26 16.16
CA SER A 58 7.92 -18.05 16.39
C SER A 58 8.12 -17.24 15.12
N ILE A 59 8.46 -17.90 14.00
CA ILE A 59 8.66 -17.26 12.71
C ILE A 59 7.35 -16.63 12.20
N GLN A 60 6.21 -17.32 12.34
CA GLN A 60 4.91 -16.78 11.97
C GLN A 60 4.55 -15.50 12.74
N ASN A 61 4.81 -15.47 14.05
CA ASN A 61 4.58 -14.29 14.87
C ASN A 61 5.48 -13.11 14.45
N LEU A 62 6.77 -13.37 14.20
CA LEU A 62 7.71 -12.36 13.70
C LEU A 62 7.29 -11.79 12.34
N MET A 63 6.86 -12.65 11.41
CA MET A 63 6.38 -12.21 10.09
C MET A 63 5.11 -11.36 10.20
N THR A 64 4.17 -11.74 11.06
CA THR A 64 2.92 -10.99 11.26
C THR A 64 3.20 -9.57 11.76
N ASN A 65 4.01 -9.44 12.82
CA ASN A 65 4.41 -8.14 13.36
C ASN A 65 5.15 -7.28 12.32
N ALA A 66 6.05 -7.88 11.53
CA ALA A 66 6.78 -7.17 10.49
C ALA A 66 5.85 -6.67 9.37
N ILE A 67 4.85 -7.47 8.97
CA ILE A 67 3.84 -7.07 7.99
C ILE A 67 3.00 -5.90 8.50
N ASP A 68 2.60 -5.93 9.77
CA ASP A 68 1.80 -4.85 10.36
C ASP A 68 2.59 -3.54 10.45
N VAL A 69 3.86 -3.58 10.88
CA VAL A 69 4.74 -2.41 10.89
C VAL A 69 4.97 -1.87 9.47
N PHE A 70 5.17 -2.75 8.48
CA PHE A 70 5.34 -2.34 7.09
C PHE A 70 4.09 -1.63 6.55
N ARG A 71 2.91 -2.23 6.75
CA ARG A 71 1.62 -1.62 6.34
C ARG A 71 1.39 -0.27 7.00
N PHE A 72 1.70 -0.15 8.29
CA PHE A 72 1.61 1.12 9.01
C PHE A 72 2.54 2.17 8.41
N SER A 73 3.81 1.84 8.17
CA SER A 73 4.80 2.74 7.59
C SER A 73 4.37 3.25 6.20
N THR A 74 3.93 2.35 5.32
CA THR A 74 3.42 2.73 3.99
C THR A 74 2.20 3.66 4.10
N THR A 75 1.25 3.32 4.97
CA THR A 75 0.03 4.15 5.18
C THR A 75 0.39 5.54 5.72
N PHE A 76 1.31 5.60 6.69
CA PHE A 76 1.79 6.86 7.26
C PHE A 76 2.48 7.74 6.20
N GLN A 77 3.29 7.14 5.32
CA GLN A 77 3.94 7.86 4.23
C GLN A 77 2.92 8.44 3.23
N LEU A 78 1.89 7.66 2.86
CA LEU A 78 0.81 8.14 1.99
C LEU A 78 0.03 9.31 2.62
N ILE A 79 -0.31 9.20 3.90
CA ILE A 79 -0.98 10.28 4.64
C ILE A 79 -0.11 11.55 4.66
N THR A 80 1.19 11.40 4.94
CA THR A 80 2.13 12.53 4.96
C THR A 80 2.20 13.23 3.61
N MET A 81 2.24 12.47 2.51
CA MET A 81 2.21 13.04 1.15
C MET A 81 0.90 13.80 0.88
N GLN A 82 -0.25 13.25 1.27
CA GLN A 82 -1.54 13.92 1.11
C GLN A 82 -1.62 15.22 1.91
N ILE A 83 -1.12 15.21 3.16
CA ILE A 83 -1.04 16.43 3.99
C ILE A 83 -0.19 17.49 3.29
N GLN A 84 0.96 17.12 2.73
CA GLN A 84 1.80 18.07 2.00
C GLN A 84 1.08 18.67 0.78
N THR A 85 0.35 17.85 0.01
CA THR A 85 -0.44 18.34 -1.12
C THR A 85 -1.50 19.35 -0.66
N ILE A 86 -2.24 19.02 0.40
CA ILE A 86 -3.26 19.92 0.97
C ILE A 86 -2.64 21.23 1.48
N LEU A 87 -1.48 21.16 2.16
CA LEU A 87 -0.77 22.35 2.62
C LEU A 87 -0.37 23.26 1.45
N ASN A 88 0.19 22.69 0.39
CA ASN A 88 0.54 23.45 -0.81
C ASN A 88 -0.70 24.08 -1.48
N GLU A 89 -1.82 23.35 -1.53
CA GLU A 89 -3.09 23.90 -2.05
C GLU A 89 -3.64 25.03 -1.18
N CYS A 90 -3.52 24.92 0.14
CA CYS A 90 -3.88 25.98 1.09
C CYS A 90 -3.02 27.23 0.88
N GLU A 91 -1.70 27.08 0.76
CA GLU A 91 -0.78 28.20 0.50
C GLU A 91 -1.08 28.89 -0.84
N ASN A 92 -1.37 28.11 -1.89
CA ASN A 92 -1.78 28.63 -3.19
C ASN A 92 -3.10 29.40 -3.09
N THR A 93 -4.08 28.86 -2.36
CA THR A 93 -5.38 29.51 -2.14
C THR A 93 -5.20 30.80 -1.33
N GLN A 94 -4.39 30.79 -0.28
CA GLN A 94 -4.09 31.96 0.53
C GLN A 94 -3.43 33.05 -0.32
N THR A 95 -2.46 32.67 -1.15
CA THR A 95 -1.79 33.60 -2.07
C THR A 95 -2.78 34.18 -3.09
N ALA A 96 -3.69 33.36 -3.62
CA ALA A 96 -4.74 33.83 -4.52
C ALA A 96 -5.70 34.82 -3.84
N VAL A 97 -6.09 34.57 -2.59
CA VAL A 97 -6.93 35.48 -1.80
C VAL A 97 -6.20 36.80 -1.52
N ILE A 98 -4.92 36.75 -1.13
CA ILE A 98 -4.11 37.96 -0.91
C ILE A 98 -4.02 38.77 -2.19
N ASN A 99 -3.71 38.13 -3.32
CA ASN A 99 -3.66 38.79 -4.63
C ASN A 99 -5.01 39.41 -4.99
N MET A 100 -6.13 38.71 -4.77
CA MET A 100 -7.47 39.24 -4.97
C MET A 100 -7.75 40.49 -4.14
N LEU A 101 -7.35 40.51 -2.86
CA LEU A 101 -7.50 41.69 -2.00
C LEU A 101 -6.64 42.86 -2.50
N ILE A 102 -5.40 42.60 -2.91
CA ILE A 102 -4.51 43.59 -3.52
C ILE A 102 -5.13 44.14 -4.80
N ASP A 103 -5.66 43.28 -5.66
CA ASP A 103 -6.27 43.68 -6.92
C ASP A 103 -7.50 44.56 -6.70
N VAL A 104 -8.41 44.12 -5.81
CA VAL A 104 -9.60 44.90 -5.43
C VAL A 104 -9.22 46.27 -4.86
N ASN A 105 -8.19 46.33 -4.01
CA ASN A 105 -7.67 47.59 -3.48
C ASN A 105 -7.15 48.52 -4.60
N HIS A 106 -6.55 47.96 -5.64
CA HIS A 106 -6.09 48.70 -6.83
C HIS A 106 -7.14 48.84 -7.94
N GLN A 107 -8.40 48.49 -7.66
CA GLN A 107 -9.52 48.49 -8.61
C GLN A 107 -9.31 47.61 -9.85
N ARG A 108 -8.48 46.57 -9.76
CA ARG A 108 -8.20 45.59 -10.82
C ARG A 108 -8.68 44.21 -10.38
N ILE A 109 -8.71 43.26 -11.31
CA ILE A 109 -8.93 41.85 -10.98
C ILE A 109 -7.88 41.01 -11.69
N ASN A 110 -7.19 40.12 -10.96
CA ASN A 110 -6.33 39.14 -11.60
C ASN A 110 -7.19 38.17 -12.42
N PRO A 111 -6.93 38.05 -13.74
CA PRO A 111 -7.66 37.13 -14.60
C PRO A 111 -7.62 35.67 -14.14
N SER A 112 -6.60 35.29 -13.37
CA SER A 112 -6.44 33.94 -12.83
C SER A 112 -7.53 33.55 -11.82
N LEU A 113 -8.22 34.54 -11.24
CA LEU A 113 -9.35 34.34 -10.33
C LEU A 113 -10.67 34.05 -11.07
N ILE A 114 -10.70 34.27 -12.38
CA ILE A 114 -11.88 34.06 -13.22
C ILE A 114 -11.60 32.86 -14.12
N LYS A 115 -12.47 31.83 -14.05
CA LYS A 115 -12.35 30.72 -15.00
C LYS A 115 -12.66 31.25 -16.41
N PRO A 116 -11.81 30.99 -17.41
CA PRO A 116 -12.02 31.48 -18.78
C PRO A 116 -13.40 31.14 -19.35
N SER A 117 -13.91 29.94 -19.05
CA SER A 117 -15.22 29.49 -19.51
C SER A 117 -16.40 30.23 -18.88
N GLN A 118 -16.26 30.71 -17.64
CA GLN A 118 -17.28 31.54 -16.99
C GLN A 118 -17.28 32.94 -17.59
N LEU A 119 -16.09 33.51 -17.82
CA LEU A 119 -15.95 34.84 -18.40
C LEU A 119 -16.55 34.94 -19.81
N VAL A 120 -16.26 33.96 -20.68
CA VAL A 120 -16.82 33.90 -22.05
C VAL A 120 -18.34 33.89 -22.01
N LYS A 121 -18.95 33.09 -21.13
CA LYS A 121 -20.41 33.01 -20.97
C LYS A 121 -21.00 34.35 -20.54
N GLU A 122 -20.39 35.01 -19.55
CA GLU A 122 -20.89 36.31 -19.09
C GLU A 122 -20.73 37.40 -20.14
N ILE A 123 -19.60 37.44 -20.87
CA ILE A 123 -19.40 38.38 -21.98
C ILE A 123 -20.45 38.17 -23.08
N GLN A 124 -20.77 36.92 -23.43
CA GLN A 124 -21.83 36.60 -24.39
C GLN A 124 -23.21 37.04 -23.89
N ASN A 125 -23.51 36.84 -22.61
CA ASN A 125 -24.78 37.30 -22.01
C ASN A 125 -24.91 38.82 -22.03
N ILE A 126 -23.83 39.55 -21.76
CA ILE A 126 -23.81 41.01 -21.82
C ILE A 126 -24.00 41.46 -23.27
N LYS A 127 -23.36 40.80 -24.25
CA LYS A 127 -23.50 41.09 -25.68
C LYS A 127 -24.95 40.97 -26.17
N LEU A 128 -25.66 39.92 -25.75
CA LEU A 128 -27.06 39.71 -26.13
C LEU A 128 -28.00 40.83 -25.64
N LYS A 129 -27.60 41.55 -24.59
CA LYS A 129 -28.37 42.65 -23.99
C LYS A 129 -27.88 44.03 -24.45
N LEU A 130 -26.80 44.12 -25.22
CA LEU A 130 -26.22 45.37 -25.66
C LEU A 130 -26.94 45.93 -26.91
N PRO A 131 -27.21 47.25 -26.97
CA PRO A 131 -27.69 47.89 -28.20
C PRO A 131 -26.67 47.75 -29.33
N SER A 132 -27.14 47.56 -30.57
CA SER A 132 -26.30 47.29 -31.76
C SER A 132 -25.23 48.35 -32.09
N LYS A 133 -25.31 49.52 -31.46
CA LYS A 133 -24.36 50.64 -31.63
C LYS A 133 -23.17 50.59 -30.67
N LEU A 134 -23.26 49.81 -29.60
CA LEU A 134 -22.22 49.67 -28.59
C LEU A 134 -21.48 48.35 -28.83
N LYS A 135 -20.17 48.35 -28.66
CA LYS A 135 -19.36 47.13 -28.74
C LYS A 135 -18.64 46.89 -27.42
N LEU A 136 -18.53 45.63 -27.03
CA LEU A 136 -17.66 45.24 -25.93
C LEU A 136 -16.22 45.20 -26.44
N ARG A 137 -15.26 45.69 -25.65
CA ARG A 137 -13.86 45.32 -25.85
C ARG A 137 -13.74 43.81 -25.64
N GLY A 138 -13.07 43.09 -26.54
CA GLY A 138 -12.85 41.65 -26.38
C GLY A 138 -13.69 40.71 -27.22
N GLU A 139 -14.12 41.08 -28.44
CA GLU A 139 -14.97 40.22 -29.27
C GLU A 139 -14.24 39.00 -29.83
N GLY A 140 -12.91 39.05 -29.97
CA GLY A 140 -12.06 37.91 -30.34
C GLY A 140 -11.35 37.22 -29.17
N GLU A 141 -10.95 35.95 -29.33
CA GLU A 141 -10.17 35.19 -28.33
C GLU A 141 -8.88 35.92 -27.88
N ASN A 142 -8.21 36.61 -28.80
CA ASN A 142 -7.02 37.42 -28.50
C ASN A 142 -7.36 38.74 -27.78
N GLU A 143 -8.56 39.27 -27.99
CA GLU A 143 -9.02 40.54 -27.41
C GLU A 143 -9.60 40.35 -26.00
N LEU A 144 -9.99 39.13 -25.63
CA LEU A 144 -10.55 38.80 -24.31
C LEU A 144 -9.54 39.07 -23.17
N LYS A 145 -8.25 38.90 -23.45
CA LYS A 145 -7.15 39.31 -22.55
C LYS A 145 -7.04 40.83 -22.42
N GLU A 146 -7.36 41.59 -23.46
CA GLU A 146 -7.38 43.06 -23.39
C GLU A 146 -8.59 43.57 -22.63
N ALA A 147 -9.76 42.95 -22.84
CA ALA A 147 -10.96 43.22 -22.06
C ALA A 147 -10.65 43.05 -20.57
N LEU A 148 -10.08 41.91 -20.17
CA LEU A 148 -9.63 41.63 -18.81
C LEU A 148 -8.69 42.69 -18.21
N LYS A 149 -7.75 43.22 -19.01
CA LYS A 149 -6.85 44.30 -18.55
C LYS A 149 -7.57 45.64 -18.33
N THR A 150 -8.67 45.86 -19.05
CA THR A 150 -9.45 47.11 -18.97
C THR A 150 -10.60 47.03 -17.96
N MET A 151 -10.86 45.84 -17.40
CA MET A 151 -11.88 45.65 -16.37
C MET A 151 -11.45 46.35 -15.07
N THR A 152 -12.37 47.12 -14.51
CA THR A 152 -12.24 47.62 -13.15
C THR A 152 -13.05 46.74 -12.22
N ALA A 153 -12.54 46.53 -11.01
CA ALA A 153 -13.20 45.70 -10.01
C ALA A 153 -13.32 46.46 -8.69
N LYS A 154 -14.45 46.30 -8.01
CA LYS A 154 -14.69 46.84 -6.67
C LYS A 154 -15.30 45.78 -5.79
N GLY A 155 -14.75 45.62 -4.60
CA GLY A 155 -15.36 44.79 -3.56
C GLY A 155 -16.57 45.51 -2.98
N ILE A 156 -17.72 44.86 -3.01
CA ILE A 156 -18.96 45.33 -2.39
C ILE A 156 -19.54 44.23 -1.51
N ILE A 157 -20.29 44.63 -0.48
CA ILE A 157 -21.04 43.69 0.35
C ILE A 157 -22.50 43.78 -0.05
N VAL A 158 -23.09 42.65 -0.47
CA VAL A 158 -24.50 42.54 -0.84
C VAL A 158 -25.08 41.37 -0.05
N ASP A 159 -26.18 41.58 0.68
CA ASP A 159 -26.86 40.56 1.49
C ASP A 159 -25.91 39.76 2.41
N ASN A 160 -25.00 40.45 3.09
CA ASN A 160 -23.98 39.87 3.97
C ASN A 160 -22.99 38.92 3.26
N LYS A 161 -22.84 39.04 1.93
CA LYS A 161 -21.86 38.31 1.12
C LYS A 161 -20.87 39.29 0.49
N SER A 162 -19.60 38.91 0.49
CA SER A 162 -18.57 39.63 -0.26
C SER A 162 -18.71 39.30 -1.75
N VAL A 163 -18.91 40.34 -2.57
CA VAL A 163 -19.08 40.23 -4.02
C VAL A 163 -18.07 41.16 -4.68
N ILE A 164 -17.38 40.67 -5.71
CA ILE A 164 -16.63 41.57 -6.60
C ILE A 164 -17.58 42.03 -7.70
N ASN A 165 -17.86 43.32 -7.71
CA ASN A 165 -18.48 43.96 -8.85
C ASN A 165 -17.40 44.28 -9.89
N THR A 166 -17.59 43.85 -11.13
CA THR A 166 -16.67 44.13 -12.23
C THR A 166 -17.37 44.99 -13.28
N GLU A 167 -16.68 46.03 -13.74
CA GLU A 167 -17.16 46.92 -14.79
C GLU A 167 -16.28 46.74 -16.02
N ILE A 168 -16.91 46.56 -17.19
CA ILE A 168 -16.23 46.44 -18.47
C ILE A 168 -16.52 47.69 -19.29
N PRO A 169 -15.50 48.46 -19.71
CA PRO A 169 -15.72 49.64 -20.55
C PRO A 169 -16.21 49.24 -21.95
N LEU A 170 -17.24 49.94 -22.42
CA LEU A 170 -17.78 49.79 -23.78
C LEU A 170 -17.04 50.70 -24.76
N LEU A 171 -17.06 50.31 -26.03
CA LEU A 171 -16.63 51.08 -27.20
C LEU A 171 -17.84 51.61 -27.98
#